data_AF-A0A0P6YCZ1-F1
#
_entry.id   AF-A0A0P6YCZ1-F1
#
_cell.length_a   1.000
_cell.length_b   1.000
_cell.length_c   1.000
_cell.angle_alpha   90.00
_cell.angle_beta   90.00
_cell.angle_gamma   90.00
#
_symmetry.space_group_name_H-M   'P 1'
#
loop_
_entity.id
_entity.type
_entity.pdbx_description
1 polymer ?
#
loop_
_entity_poly.entity_id
_entity_poly.type
_entity_poly.pdbx_seq_one_letter_code
_entity_poly.pdbx_strand_id
1 'polypeptide(L)'
;MNPLQTFAKTMLAAALLLGACAPAPAALAPTAAPGQPAAPAANPALPSPTLGPTAAPSPSGPALNPLTGLPPAAPELLLRRPVLVKVQNVPREDRPQWGLSQADLVFEYYIEYGDTRFAALFYGQQPTAVGPIRSARHIDIPLVQMYKSFLIFGGAYDELFDLLLESDFQERLIREGPNTAPALFRYDPTGRNSLLVNLSLLPEVYQRYGMDDSPQELNGMVFSAAPPAGGEKAERVFVRFSGGMYNRWDYDPASGRYLRFADAQDDLNRDKPVYTAAVDRANGQPIGAENVVVLWVPYERVKAGAEVYQAELLGSGPADLARDGQLFRVRWQRDAAEDVLRLVDESGQPVPMKPGQTWFSLLEDDSAVRQEGADWVFTFQPVP
;
A
#
# COMPACT_ATOMS: atom_id res chain seq x y z
N MET A 1 -56.39 -3.52 18.72
CA MET A 1 -57.57 -2.99 18.02
C MET A 1 -57.59 -1.48 18.24
N ASN A 2 -57.47 -0.73 17.13
CA ASN A 2 -57.56 0.74 16.94
C ASN A 2 -58.85 1.36 17.57
N PRO A 3 -59.05 2.69 17.70
CA PRO A 3 -58.56 3.75 16.78
C PRO A 3 -58.21 5.15 17.42
N LEU A 4 -57.35 5.99 16.79
CA LEU A 4 -57.64 7.25 16.03
C LEU A 4 -58.22 8.43 16.88
N GLN A 5 -58.01 9.75 16.67
CA GLN A 5 -57.35 10.59 15.65
C GLN A 5 -57.54 12.11 15.98
N THR A 6 -56.54 12.92 15.60
CA THR A 6 -56.61 14.13 14.73
C THR A 6 -57.19 15.49 15.22
N PHE A 7 -56.29 16.50 15.18
CA PHE A 7 -56.36 17.92 14.72
C PHE A 7 -57.46 18.89 15.20
N ALA A 8 -57.03 20.12 15.52
CA ALA A 8 -57.40 21.32 14.74
C ALA A 8 -56.47 22.53 15.04
N LYS A 9 -56.13 23.25 13.97
CA LYS A 9 -55.34 24.49 13.92
C LYS A 9 -56.23 25.72 14.12
N THR A 10 -55.54 26.86 14.31
CA THR A 10 -55.87 28.24 13.86
C THR A 10 -56.68 29.13 14.82
N MET A 11 -56.06 30.22 15.32
CA MET A 11 -56.34 31.58 14.83
C MET A 11 -55.41 32.64 15.43
N LEU A 12 -55.22 33.67 14.60
CA LEU A 12 -54.36 34.84 14.65
C LEU A 12 -55.06 36.00 15.37
N ALA A 13 -54.36 36.79 16.19
CA ALA A 13 -54.70 38.22 16.37
C ALA A 13 -53.56 38.98 17.05
N ALA A 14 -53.11 40.04 16.37
CA ALA A 14 -52.21 41.08 16.86
C ALA A 14 -52.99 42.17 17.63
N ALA A 15 -52.33 42.85 18.59
CA ALA A 15 -52.22 44.31 18.66
C ALA A 15 -51.77 44.83 20.05
N LEU A 16 -50.63 45.54 20.02
CA LEU A 16 -50.33 46.86 20.61
C LEU A 16 -50.61 47.20 22.09
N LEU A 17 -49.48 47.44 22.80
CA LEU A 17 -49.03 48.69 23.47
C LEU A 17 -49.91 49.37 24.54
N LEU A 18 -49.37 49.54 25.77
CA LEU A 18 -48.96 50.85 26.37
C LEU A 18 -48.58 50.77 27.87
N GLY A 19 -47.50 51.50 28.24
CA GLY A 19 -47.25 52.17 29.54
C GLY A 19 -46.55 51.36 30.66
N ALA A 20 -45.60 51.88 31.45
CA ALA A 20 -45.19 53.27 31.63
C ALA A 20 -43.77 53.44 32.25
N CYS A 21 -43.31 54.69 32.12
CA CYS A 21 -42.05 55.34 32.49
C CYS A 21 -41.45 55.08 33.89
N ALA A 22 -40.11 55.12 33.97
CA ALA A 22 -39.34 55.57 35.12
C ALA A 22 -38.05 56.32 34.67
N PRO A 23 -37.55 57.32 35.42
CA PRO A 23 -36.61 58.33 34.91
C PRO A 23 -35.12 57.96 35.06
N ALA A 24 -34.30 58.57 34.21
CA ALA A 24 -32.84 58.44 34.14
C ALA A 24 -32.10 59.24 35.23
N PRO A 25 -30.97 58.74 35.75
CA PRO A 25 -29.94 59.55 36.39
C PRO A 25 -28.76 59.82 35.46
N ALA A 26 -28.24 61.05 35.56
CA ALA A 26 -27.10 61.58 34.83
C ALA A 26 -25.75 60.98 35.29
N ALA A 27 -24.79 61.11 34.38
CA ALA A 27 -23.47 60.50 34.36
C ALA A 27 -22.56 60.86 35.55
N LEU A 28 -21.84 59.85 36.04
CA LEU A 28 -20.59 59.99 36.79
C LEU A 28 -19.44 59.49 35.91
N ALA A 29 -18.40 60.31 35.77
CA ALA A 29 -17.17 59.98 35.07
C ALA A 29 -16.41 58.88 35.82
N PRO A 30 -15.95 57.79 35.15
CA PRO A 30 -15.12 56.78 35.80
C PRO A 30 -13.65 57.19 35.82
N THR A 31 -13.13 57.23 37.03
CA THR A 31 -11.73 57.25 37.45
C THR A 31 -10.93 56.11 36.81
N ALA A 32 -9.69 56.38 36.41
CA ALA A 32 -8.79 55.41 35.80
C ALA A 32 -8.46 54.24 36.75
N ALA A 33 -8.56 53.01 36.21
CA ALA A 33 -8.20 51.75 36.85
C ALA A 33 -7.24 50.96 35.92
N PRO A 34 -6.43 50.03 36.45
CA PRO A 34 -5.08 49.74 35.99
C PRO A 34 -4.96 49.13 34.60
N GLY A 35 -3.82 49.41 33.96
CA GLY A 35 -3.44 48.89 32.64
C GLY A 35 -3.70 47.40 32.49
N GLN A 36 -4.49 47.09 31.47
CA GLN A 36 -4.74 45.75 30.96
C GLN A 36 -3.40 45.12 30.53
N PRO A 37 -3.10 43.86 30.90
CA PRO A 37 -1.95 43.16 30.35
C PRO A 37 -2.05 43.15 28.82
N ALA A 38 -0.98 43.53 28.15
CA ALA A 38 -0.88 43.48 26.70
C ALA A 38 -1.28 42.08 26.21
N ALA A 39 -2.16 42.04 25.20
CA ALA A 39 -2.46 40.82 24.47
C ALA A 39 -1.14 40.17 24.00
N PRO A 40 -1.00 38.83 24.09
CA PRO A 40 0.17 38.16 23.55
C PRO A 40 0.35 38.57 22.10
N ALA A 41 1.52 39.13 21.78
CA ALA A 41 1.90 39.43 20.41
C ALA A 41 1.72 38.14 19.58
N ALA A 42 1.09 38.27 18.40
CA ALA A 42 1.02 37.20 17.45
C ALA A 42 2.43 36.64 17.23
N ASN A 43 2.62 35.36 17.52
CA ASN A 43 3.87 34.68 17.23
C ASN A 43 4.23 34.92 15.75
N PRO A 44 5.51 35.16 15.43
CA PRO A 44 5.95 35.15 14.04
C PRO A 44 5.50 33.83 13.42
N ALA A 45 4.81 33.89 12.28
CA ALA A 45 4.52 32.70 11.50
C ALA A 45 5.84 31.94 11.30
N LEU A 46 5.88 30.70 11.77
CA LEU A 46 6.97 29.79 11.44
C LEU A 46 7.06 29.75 9.91
N PRO A 47 8.27 29.85 9.31
CA PRO A 47 8.39 29.69 7.88
C PRO A 47 7.83 28.32 7.52
N SER A 48 6.84 28.27 6.61
CA SER A 48 6.46 27.03 5.96
C SER A 48 7.73 26.37 5.42
N PRO A 49 7.96 25.05 5.65
CA PRO A 49 9.06 24.37 4.99
C PRO A 49 8.80 24.50 3.50
N THR A 50 9.55 25.38 2.85
CA THR A 50 9.63 25.39 1.40
C THR A 50 10.36 24.10 1.10
N LEU A 51 9.69 23.13 0.48
CA LEU A 51 10.37 22.01 -0.15
C LEU A 51 11.47 22.66 -1.01
N GLY A 52 12.73 22.42 -0.63
CA GLY A 52 13.85 22.95 -1.38
C GLY A 52 13.68 22.55 -2.84
N PRO A 53 14.19 23.36 -3.80
CA PRO A 53 14.15 22.98 -5.19
C PRO A 53 14.71 21.56 -5.30
N THR A 54 13.90 20.64 -5.83
CA THR A 54 14.31 19.31 -6.26
C THR A 54 15.66 19.49 -6.94
N ALA A 55 16.71 18.94 -6.35
CA ALA A 55 18.01 18.97 -6.97
C ALA A 55 17.83 18.36 -8.36
N ALA A 56 17.98 19.19 -9.40
CA ALA A 56 18.13 18.68 -10.75
C ALA A 56 19.21 17.59 -10.71
N PRO A 57 19.01 16.43 -11.36
CA PRO A 57 19.93 15.32 -11.25
C PRO A 57 21.34 15.79 -11.61
N SER A 58 22.23 15.75 -10.62
CA SER A 58 23.64 16.04 -10.83
C SER A 58 24.21 14.96 -11.76
N PRO A 59 24.84 15.31 -12.90
CA PRO A 59 25.08 14.39 -14.02
C PRO A 59 26.25 13.41 -13.83
N SER A 60 26.65 13.09 -12.61
CA SER A 60 27.85 12.26 -12.35
C SER A 60 27.60 10.96 -11.57
N GLY A 61 26.34 10.62 -11.28
CA GLY A 61 25.96 9.34 -10.68
C GLY A 61 24.95 8.59 -11.56
N PRO A 62 24.92 7.24 -11.51
CA PRO A 62 23.86 6.50 -12.18
C PRO A 62 22.50 6.91 -11.60
N ALA A 63 21.50 7.10 -12.47
CA ALA A 63 20.13 7.35 -12.04
C ALA A 63 19.68 6.18 -11.14
N LEU A 64 19.24 6.50 -9.92
CA LEU A 64 18.72 5.50 -8.99
C LEU A 64 17.23 5.30 -9.22
N ASN A 65 16.77 4.06 -9.11
CA ASN A 65 15.36 3.73 -9.10
C ASN A 65 14.72 4.38 -7.85
N PRO A 66 13.76 5.31 -7.99
CA PRO A 66 13.12 5.99 -6.86
C PRO A 66 12.29 5.05 -5.97
N LEU A 67 12.05 3.80 -6.39
CA LEU A 67 11.30 2.79 -5.64
C LEU A 67 12.20 1.83 -4.86
N THR A 68 13.51 1.82 -5.10
CA THR A 68 14.45 0.90 -4.42
C THR A 68 15.72 1.57 -3.94
N GLY A 69 16.05 2.78 -4.39
CA GLY A 69 17.33 3.42 -4.08
C GLY A 69 18.56 2.73 -4.70
N LEU A 70 18.37 1.78 -5.62
CA LEU A 70 19.42 1.08 -6.35
C LEU A 70 19.49 1.52 -7.82
N PRO A 71 20.64 1.41 -8.50
CA PRO A 71 20.69 1.52 -9.94
C PRO A 71 19.77 0.48 -10.61
N PRO A 72 19.09 0.83 -11.72
CA PRO A 72 18.33 -0.15 -12.49
C PRO A 72 19.26 -1.15 -13.17
N ALA A 73 18.73 -2.29 -13.60
CA ALA A 73 19.46 -3.27 -14.41
C ALA A 73 19.97 -2.67 -15.74
N ALA A 74 19.21 -1.70 -16.28
CA ALA A 74 19.62 -0.87 -17.40
C ALA A 74 19.00 0.54 -17.27
N PRO A 75 19.73 1.64 -17.57
CA PRO A 75 19.25 3.01 -17.34
C PRO A 75 17.92 3.34 -18.04
N GLU A 76 17.68 2.81 -19.23
CA GLU A 76 16.46 3.00 -20.01
C GLU A 76 15.20 2.47 -19.33
N LEU A 77 15.34 1.55 -18.37
CA LEU A 77 14.20 1.04 -17.61
C LEU A 77 13.57 2.10 -16.69
N LEU A 78 14.28 3.19 -16.39
CA LEU A 78 13.75 4.34 -15.66
C LEU A 78 13.20 5.43 -16.59
N LEU A 79 13.17 5.18 -17.90
CA LEU A 79 12.56 6.07 -18.90
C LEU A 79 11.17 5.59 -19.35
N ARG A 80 10.56 4.69 -18.57
CA ARG A 80 9.30 4.04 -18.87
C ARG A 80 8.33 4.07 -17.68
N ARG A 81 7.13 3.54 -17.87
CA ARG A 81 6.15 3.34 -16.81
C ARG A 81 6.45 2.04 -16.03
N PRO A 82 6.23 1.99 -14.71
CA PRO A 82 6.28 0.73 -13.96
C PRO A 82 5.22 -0.27 -14.42
N VAL A 83 5.46 -1.56 -14.17
CA VAL A 83 4.50 -2.64 -14.47
C VAL A 83 4.12 -3.37 -13.20
N LEU A 84 2.83 -3.36 -12.85
CA LEU A 84 2.27 -4.12 -11.74
C LEU A 84 1.65 -5.41 -12.26
N VAL A 85 2.15 -6.55 -11.78
CA VAL A 85 1.69 -7.89 -12.19
C VAL A 85 0.96 -8.56 -11.03
N LYS A 86 -0.27 -9.02 -11.27
CA LYS A 86 -1.00 -9.87 -10.33
C LYS A 86 -0.39 -11.25 -10.30
N VAL A 87 0.11 -11.70 -9.15
CA VAL A 87 0.76 -13.01 -9.02
C VAL A 87 0.02 -13.90 -8.03
N GLN A 88 -0.24 -15.13 -8.44
CA GLN A 88 -0.88 -16.17 -7.65
C GLN A 88 -0.09 -16.51 -6.37
N ASN A 89 -0.80 -16.69 -5.26
CA ASN A 89 -0.24 -17.34 -4.08
C ASN A 89 -0.97 -18.63 -3.66
N VAL A 90 -2.22 -18.81 -4.10
CA VAL A 90 -3.04 -20.01 -3.86
C VAL A 90 -3.51 -20.62 -5.17
N PRO A 91 -3.56 -21.97 -5.29
CA PRO A 91 -3.29 -22.93 -4.23
C PRO A 91 -1.79 -23.19 -4.03
N ARG A 92 -1.44 -23.82 -2.89
CA ARG A 92 -0.04 -24.00 -2.44
C ARG A 92 0.81 -24.75 -3.47
N GLU A 93 0.23 -25.73 -4.15
CA GLU A 93 0.91 -26.54 -5.16
C GLU A 93 1.41 -25.72 -6.35
N ASP A 94 0.83 -24.56 -6.65
CA ASP A 94 1.23 -23.71 -7.79
C ASP A 94 2.56 -22.99 -7.53
N ARG A 95 2.96 -22.90 -6.26
CA ARG A 95 4.26 -22.39 -5.82
C ARG A 95 5.39 -23.34 -6.20
N PRO A 96 6.64 -22.88 -6.36
CA PRO A 96 7.08 -21.48 -6.34
C PRO A 96 6.57 -20.62 -7.50
N GLN A 97 6.39 -19.32 -7.28
CA GLN A 97 6.06 -18.32 -8.31
C GLN A 97 7.27 -18.01 -9.21
N TRP A 98 7.04 -17.32 -10.32
CA TRP A 98 8.08 -16.76 -11.19
C TRP A 98 8.19 -15.24 -10.98
N GLY A 99 9.42 -14.74 -10.90
CA GLY A 99 9.77 -13.33 -11.02
C GLY A 99 9.70 -12.50 -9.74
N LEU A 100 9.20 -13.04 -8.62
CA LEU A 100 9.09 -12.29 -7.35
C LEU A 100 10.44 -11.83 -6.78
N SER A 101 11.52 -12.58 -7.01
CA SER A 101 12.87 -12.19 -6.58
C SER A 101 13.44 -10.98 -7.35
N GLN A 102 12.80 -10.61 -8.46
CA GLN A 102 13.20 -9.51 -9.34
C GLN A 102 12.24 -8.30 -9.26
N ALA A 103 11.22 -8.37 -8.41
CA ALA A 103 10.31 -7.25 -8.20
C ALA A 103 11.01 -6.14 -7.39
N ASP A 104 10.68 -4.88 -7.66
CA ASP A 104 11.12 -3.76 -6.84
C ASP A 104 10.29 -3.69 -5.56
N LEU A 105 8.96 -3.81 -5.72
CA LEU A 105 8.00 -3.85 -4.61
C LEU A 105 7.08 -5.07 -4.76
N VAL A 106 6.75 -5.72 -3.65
CA VAL A 106 5.73 -6.78 -3.62
C VAL A 106 4.70 -6.46 -2.54
N PHE A 107 3.43 -6.52 -2.89
CA PHE A 107 2.31 -6.35 -1.95
C PHE A 107 1.62 -7.69 -1.74
N GLU A 108 1.59 -8.19 -0.51
CA GLU A 108 0.80 -9.34 -0.05
C GLU A 108 -0.38 -8.83 0.78
N TYR A 109 -1.59 -9.24 0.41
CA TYR A 109 -2.80 -8.78 1.07
C TYR A 109 -3.87 -9.87 1.06
N TYR A 110 -4.81 -9.75 2.00
CA TYR A 110 -5.92 -10.68 2.17
C TYR A 110 -6.89 -10.60 0.98
N ILE A 111 -7.40 -11.74 0.53
CA ILE A 111 -8.45 -11.80 -0.51
C ILE A 111 -9.75 -12.39 0.05
N GLU A 112 -10.08 -13.62 -0.28
CA GLU A 112 -11.27 -14.33 0.18
C GLU A 112 -10.85 -15.64 0.86
N TYR A 113 -11.70 -16.19 1.72
CA TYR A 113 -11.55 -17.53 2.31
C TYR A 113 -10.24 -17.80 3.05
N GLY A 114 -9.61 -16.77 3.64
CA GLY A 114 -8.33 -16.93 4.33
C GLY A 114 -7.11 -16.90 3.42
N ASP A 115 -7.27 -16.62 2.12
CA ASP A 115 -6.20 -16.63 1.14
C ASP A 115 -5.54 -15.26 0.97
N THR A 116 -4.36 -15.25 0.33
CA THR A 116 -3.68 -14.02 -0.11
C THR A 116 -3.35 -14.06 -1.59
N ARG A 117 -3.03 -12.90 -2.14
CA ARG A 117 -2.48 -12.73 -3.48
C ARG A 117 -1.38 -11.68 -3.47
N PHE A 118 -0.49 -11.75 -4.46
CA PHE A 118 0.56 -10.77 -4.65
C PHE A 118 0.22 -9.75 -5.75
N ALA A 119 0.69 -8.52 -5.56
CA ALA A 119 0.92 -7.56 -6.63
C ALA A 119 2.42 -7.26 -6.67
N ALA A 120 3.10 -7.62 -7.75
CA ALA A 120 4.54 -7.42 -7.92
C ALA A 120 4.80 -6.28 -8.90
N LEU A 121 5.49 -5.24 -8.44
CA LEU A 121 5.80 -4.05 -9.23
C LEU A 121 7.24 -4.13 -9.75
N PHE A 122 7.41 -3.88 -11.05
CA PHE A 122 8.70 -3.89 -11.74
C PHE A 122 8.94 -2.55 -12.42
N TYR A 123 10.06 -1.92 -12.12
CA TYR A 123 10.51 -0.68 -12.73
C TYR A 123 11.99 -0.78 -13.11
N GLY A 124 12.88 -1.02 -12.15
CA GLY A 124 14.33 -1.15 -12.37
C GLY A 124 14.77 -2.51 -12.90
N GLN A 125 13.87 -3.48 -13.00
CA GLN A 125 14.13 -4.82 -13.53
C GLN A 125 13.11 -5.22 -14.61
N GLN A 126 13.50 -6.18 -15.45
CA GLN A 126 12.67 -6.65 -16.58
C GLN A 126 12.77 -8.18 -16.76
N PRO A 127 12.24 -8.97 -15.81
CA PRO A 127 12.21 -10.44 -15.92
C PRO A 127 11.46 -10.93 -17.16
N THR A 128 11.91 -12.07 -17.69
CA THR A 128 11.29 -12.72 -18.84
C THR A 128 10.16 -13.70 -18.49
N ALA A 129 9.91 -13.91 -17.20
CA ALA A 129 8.81 -14.73 -16.72
C ALA A 129 8.35 -14.21 -15.35
N VAL A 130 7.08 -13.78 -15.29
CA VAL A 130 6.39 -13.39 -14.06
C VAL A 130 5.02 -14.05 -14.01
N GLY A 131 4.68 -14.68 -12.88
CA GLY A 131 3.37 -15.30 -12.66
C GLY A 131 3.41 -16.48 -11.68
N PRO A 132 2.40 -17.37 -11.68
CA PRO A 132 1.22 -17.33 -12.55
C PRO A 132 0.39 -16.06 -12.35
N ILE A 133 -0.06 -15.47 -13.45
CA ILE A 133 -0.91 -14.28 -13.44
C ILE A 133 -2.31 -14.65 -12.96
N ARG A 134 -2.85 -13.85 -12.03
CA ARG A 134 -4.18 -14.08 -11.43
C ARG A 134 -5.06 -12.84 -11.44
N SER A 135 -6.26 -12.99 -10.90
CA SER A 135 -7.29 -11.99 -10.96
C SER A 135 -6.97 -10.76 -10.12
N ALA A 136 -7.40 -9.60 -10.61
CA ALA A 136 -7.37 -8.34 -9.88
C ALA A 136 -8.38 -8.32 -8.72
N ARG A 137 -8.16 -7.40 -7.78
CA ARG A 137 -8.97 -7.06 -6.60
C ARG A 137 -9.03 -5.54 -6.45
N HIS A 138 -9.95 -5.01 -5.64
CA HIS A 138 -10.11 -3.55 -5.46
C HIS A 138 -8.82 -2.84 -5.10
N ILE A 139 -7.99 -3.47 -4.26
CA ILE A 139 -6.70 -2.90 -3.86
C ILE A 139 -5.76 -2.62 -5.04
N ASP A 140 -5.92 -3.29 -6.17
CA ASP A 140 -5.08 -3.03 -7.34
C ASP A 140 -5.33 -1.63 -7.92
N ILE A 141 -6.52 -1.04 -7.69
CA ILE A 141 -6.85 0.34 -8.09
C ILE A 141 -5.89 1.34 -7.42
N PRO A 142 -5.83 1.45 -6.07
CA PRO A 142 -4.89 2.35 -5.44
C PRO A 142 -3.43 2.00 -5.74
N LEU A 143 -3.06 0.72 -5.91
CA LEU A 143 -1.69 0.35 -6.29
C LEU A 143 -1.31 0.92 -7.67
N VAL A 144 -2.20 0.83 -8.66
CA VAL A 144 -1.97 1.36 -10.01
C VAL A 144 -1.90 2.88 -10.04
N GLN A 145 -2.67 3.56 -9.19
CA GLN A 145 -2.62 5.02 -9.03
C GLN A 145 -1.31 5.46 -8.37
N MET A 146 -0.93 4.87 -7.22
CA MET A 146 0.31 5.22 -6.50
C MET A 146 1.54 5.16 -7.40
N TYR A 147 1.66 4.08 -8.18
CA TYR A 147 2.83 3.82 -9.00
C TYR A 147 2.65 4.17 -10.47
N LYS A 148 1.49 4.77 -10.81
CA LYS A 148 1.14 5.14 -12.18
C LYS A 148 1.41 3.98 -13.14
N SER A 149 1.19 2.74 -12.74
CA SER A 149 1.72 1.57 -13.45
C SER A 149 0.81 1.10 -14.56
N PHE A 150 1.32 0.24 -15.45
CA PHE A 150 0.48 -0.73 -16.15
C PHE A 150 -0.03 -1.79 -15.16
N LEU A 151 -1.22 -2.35 -15.40
CA LEU A 151 -1.75 -3.49 -14.64
C LEU A 151 -1.89 -4.71 -15.53
N ILE A 152 -1.17 -5.77 -15.18
CA ILE A 152 -1.26 -7.09 -15.83
C ILE A 152 -2.00 -8.06 -14.91
N PHE A 153 -3.14 -8.57 -15.38
CA PHE A 153 -4.03 -9.42 -14.61
C PHE A 153 -4.78 -10.44 -15.48
N GLY A 154 -5.25 -11.53 -14.88
CA GLY A 154 -5.96 -12.59 -15.61
C GLY A 154 -7.44 -12.28 -15.87
N GLY A 155 -8.07 -11.57 -14.94
CA GLY A 155 -9.48 -11.18 -14.97
C GLY A 155 -9.90 -10.56 -13.65
N ALA A 156 -11.17 -10.21 -13.52
CA ALA A 156 -11.79 -9.81 -12.26
C ALA A 156 -13.21 -10.40 -12.24
N TYR A 157 -13.90 -10.30 -11.12
CA TYR A 157 -15.34 -10.53 -11.13
C TYR A 157 -16.03 -9.32 -11.79
N ASP A 158 -17.24 -9.50 -12.32
CA ASP A 158 -17.85 -8.58 -13.28
C ASP A 158 -17.90 -7.12 -12.78
N GLU A 159 -18.43 -6.83 -11.59
CA GLU A 159 -18.56 -5.43 -11.15
C GLU A 159 -17.21 -4.74 -10.90
N LEU A 160 -16.17 -5.47 -10.46
CA LEU A 160 -14.81 -4.90 -10.39
C LEU A 160 -14.19 -4.75 -11.78
N PHE A 161 -14.50 -5.65 -12.71
CA PHE A 161 -14.00 -5.54 -14.07
C PHE A 161 -14.54 -4.26 -14.73
N ASP A 162 -15.83 -3.99 -14.56
CA ASP A 162 -16.45 -2.74 -15.02
C ASP A 162 -15.81 -1.51 -14.36
N LEU A 163 -15.58 -1.55 -13.04
CA LEU A 163 -14.88 -0.47 -12.33
C LEU A 163 -13.46 -0.22 -12.87
N LEU A 164 -12.72 -1.27 -13.23
CA LEU A 164 -11.40 -1.12 -13.85
C LEU A 164 -11.50 -0.46 -15.22
N LEU A 165 -12.50 -0.82 -16.03
CA LEU A 165 -12.74 -0.19 -17.34
C LEU A 165 -13.22 1.26 -17.24
N GLU A 166 -13.87 1.63 -16.13
CA GLU A 166 -14.32 3.00 -15.86
C GLU A 166 -13.27 3.87 -15.15
N SER A 167 -12.14 3.27 -14.73
CA SER A 167 -11.07 3.98 -14.04
C SER A 167 -10.37 5.03 -14.91
N ASP A 168 -9.70 5.98 -14.25
CA ASP A 168 -8.80 6.96 -14.86
C ASP A 168 -7.53 6.33 -15.46
N PHE A 169 -7.36 5.01 -15.32
CA PHE A 169 -6.24 4.25 -15.85
C PHE A 169 -6.63 3.11 -16.78
N GLN A 170 -7.86 3.09 -17.29
CA GLN A 170 -8.37 2.00 -18.14
C GLN A 170 -7.45 1.66 -19.33
N GLU A 171 -6.75 2.65 -19.89
CA GLU A 171 -5.80 2.50 -20.99
C GLU A 171 -4.48 1.79 -20.61
N ARG A 172 -4.26 1.59 -19.31
CA ARG A 172 -3.09 0.92 -18.72
C ARG A 172 -3.37 -0.54 -18.34
N LEU A 173 -4.53 -1.07 -18.69
CA LEU A 173 -4.95 -2.44 -18.41
C LEU A 173 -4.46 -3.41 -19.50
N ILE A 174 -3.75 -4.47 -19.10
CA ILE A 174 -3.19 -5.48 -20.01
C ILE A 174 -3.66 -6.87 -19.59
N ARG A 175 -4.21 -7.62 -20.53
CA ARG A 175 -4.69 -8.99 -20.36
C ARG A 175 -4.19 -9.89 -21.48
N GLU A 176 -4.26 -11.20 -21.24
CA GLU A 176 -3.94 -12.17 -22.27
C GLU A 176 -4.87 -12.02 -23.49
N GLY A 177 -4.29 -12.03 -24.68
CA GLY A 177 -5.01 -12.04 -25.94
C GLY A 177 -4.05 -12.14 -27.13
N PRO A 178 -4.57 -12.30 -28.36
CA PRO A 178 -3.74 -12.44 -29.55
C PRO A 178 -2.76 -11.27 -29.78
N ASN A 179 -3.19 -10.06 -29.38
CA ASN A 179 -2.41 -8.83 -29.52
C ASN A 179 -1.46 -8.56 -28.34
N THR A 180 -1.47 -9.38 -27.29
CA THR A 180 -0.48 -9.31 -26.20
C THR A 180 0.50 -10.49 -26.25
N ALA A 181 0.27 -11.48 -27.11
CA ALA A 181 1.27 -12.47 -27.46
C ALA A 181 2.41 -11.84 -28.30
N PRO A 182 3.66 -12.33 -28.16
CA PRO A 182 4.11 -13.38 -27.23
C PRO A 182 4.48 -12.87 -25.82
N ALA A 183 4.26 -11.59 -25.51
CA ALA A 183 4.59 -11.04 -24.20
C ALA A 183 3.82 -11.73 -23.06
N LEU A 184 2.52 -11.93 -23.23
CA LEU A 184 1.71 -12.79 -22.37
C LEU A 184 1.55 -14.16 -23.03
N PHE A 185 1.85 -15.22 -22.29
CA PHE A 185 1.87 -16.58 -22.82
C PHE A 185 1.46 -17.63 -21.77
N ARG A 186 0.98 -18.78 -22.25
CA ARG A 186 0.67 -19.94 -21.42
C ARG A 186 1.87 -20.87 -21.31
N TYR A 187 2.19 -21.26 -20.09
CA TYR A 187 3.20 -22.25 -19.77
C TYR A 187 2.56 -23.44 -19.06
N ASP A 188 2.71 -24.64 -19.64
CA ASP A 188 1.99 -25.82 -19.19
C ASP A 188 2.81 -27.12 -19.07
N PRO A 189 3.92 -27.14 -18.30
CA PRO A 189 4.71 -28.36 -18.11
C PRO A 189 4.02 -29.37 -17.18
N THR A 190 3.02 -28.94 -16.40
CA THR A 190 2.36 -29.75 -15.35
C THR A 190 0.85 -29.89 -15.53
N GLY A 191 0.29 -29.53 -16.70
CA GLY A 191 -1.16 -29.55 -16.95
C GLY A 191 -1.96 -28.46 -16.21
N ARG A 192 -1.30 -27.37 -15.78
CA ARG A 192 -1.88 -26.25 -15.02
C ARG A 192 -2.13 -24.99 -15.84
N ASN A 193 -1.63 -24.93 -17.07
CA ASN A 193 -1.85 -23.82 -18.00
C ASN A 193 -1.60 -22.42 -17.39
N SER A 194 -0.43 -22.23 -16.77
CA SER A 194 -0.06 -21.00 -16.06
C SER A 194 0.09 -19.84 -17.04
N LEU A 195 -0.62 -18.74 -16.81
CA LEU A 195 -0.41 -17.50 -17.55
C LEU A 195 0.82 -16.78 -17.01
N LEU A 196 1.79 -16.48 -17.87
CA LEU A 196 2.99 -15.75 -17.52
C LEU A 196 3.14 -14.52 -18.41
N VAL A 197 3.95 -13.55 -17.96
CA VAL A 197 4.39 -12.44 -18.80
C VAL A 197 5.91 -12.39 -18.89
N ASN A 198 6.41 -12.09 -20.09
CA ASN A 198 7.76 -11.63 -20.35
C ASN A 198 7.77 -10.10 -20.47
N LEU A 199 8.36 -9.41 -19.50
CA LEU A 199 8.33 -7.95 -19.45
C LEU A 199 9.19 -7.30 -20.54
N SER A 200 10.15 -8.02 -21.14
CA SER A 200 11.00 -7.48 -22.21
C SER A 200 10.29 -7.36 -23.56
N LEU A 201 9.13 -8.02 -23.70
CA LEU A 201 8.31 -8.00 -24.92
C LEU A 201 7.14 -7.01 -24.84
N LEU A 202 6.94 -6.35 -23.69
CA LEU A 202 5.87 -5.37 -23.52
C LEU A 202 6.00 -4.10 -24.38
N PRO A 203 7.21 -3.60 -24.75
CA PRO A 203 7.30 -2.47 -25.67
C PRO A 203 6.57 -2.67 -27.00
N GLU A 204 6.54 -3.90 -27.53
CA GLU A 204 5.78 -4.22 -28.74
C GLU A 204 4.26 -4.16 -28.51
N VAL A 205 3.81 -4.53 -27.31
CA VAL A 205 2.41 -4.43 -26.89
C VAL A 205 2.01 -2.96 -26.79
N TYR A 206 2.84 -2.14 -26.15
CA TYR A 206 2.57 -0.70 -25.99
C TYR A 206 2.45 0.00 -27.34
N GLN A 207 3.38 -0.27 -28.26
CA GLN A 207 3.34 0.28 -29.61
C GLN A 207 2.07 -0.13 -30.37
N ARG A 208 1.67 -1.40 -30.26
CA ARG A 208 0.50 -1.95 -30.96
C ARG A 208 -0.80 -1.31 -30.49
N TYR A 209 -0.91 -1.01 -29.20
CA TYR A 209 -2.10 -0.41 -28.61
C TYR A 209 -2.04 1.12 -28.51
N GLY A 210 -0.90 1.74 -28.81
CA GLY A 210 -0.69 3.18 -28.61
C GLY A 210 -0.67 3.58 -27.14
N MET A 211 -0.18 2.71 -26.25
CA MET A 211 -0.13 2.95 -24.80
C MET A 211 1.00 3.93 -24.45
N ASP A 212 0.72 4.84 -23.51
CA ASP A 212 1.72 5.77 -22.99
C ASP A 212 2.66 5.09 -21.96
N ASP A 213 3.86 4.77 -22.43
CA ASP A 213 4.97 4.24 -21.63
C ASP A 213 5.98 5.33 -21.26
N SER A 214 5.56 6.59 -21.12
CA SER A 214 6.44 7.67 -20.69
C SER A 214 6.92 7.50 -19.23
N PRO A 215 8.08 8.08 -18.86
CA PRO A 215 8.55 8.06 -17.48
C PRO A 215 7.56 8.74 -16.52
N GLN A 216 7.44 8.22 -15.31
CA GLN A 216 6.49 8.70 -14.30
C GLN A 216 7.20 9.34 -13.10
N GLU A 217 6.57 10.35 -12.50
CA GLU A 217 7.00 10.94 -11.23
C GLU A 217 6.66 9.98 -10.08
N LEU A 218 7.70 9.35 -9.53
CA LEU A 218 7.61 8.30 -8.51
C LEU A 218 8.42 8.64 -7.25
N ASN A 219 8.70 9.93 -7.05
CA ASN A 219 9.44 10.44 -5.91
C ASN A 219 8.60 10.38 -4.63
N GLY A 220 9.23 10.07 -3.50
CA GLY A 220 8.59 10.10 -2.18
C GLY A 220 9.06 9.00 -1.23
N MET A 221 9.54 7.89 -1.77
CA MET A 221 10.24 6.87 -0.98
C MET A 221 11.68 7.33 -0.72
N VAL A 222 12.15 7.18 0.52
CA VAL A 222 13.49 7.58 0.96
C VAL A 222 14.31 6.36 1.33
N PHE A 223 15.60 6.37 0.97
CA PHE A 223 16.50 5.24 1.17
C PHE A 223 17.82 5.66 1.82
N SER A 224 18.33 4.82 2.72
CA SER A 224 19.62 5.01 3.39
C SER A 224 20.27 3.66 3.69
N ALA A 225 21.56 3.52 3.41
CA ALA A 225 22.33 2.35 3.80
C ALA A 225 22.40 2.19 5.33
N ALA A 226 22.46 3.30 6.07
CA ALA A 226 22.40 3.28 7.53
C ALA A 226 20.93 3.16 8.01
N PRO A 227 20.63 2.28 8.98
CA PRO A 227 19.30 2.17 9.55
C PRO A 227 18.96 3.41 10.41
N PRO A 228 17.67 3.75 10.57
CA PRO A 228 17.23 4.74 11.55
C PRO A 228 17.65 4.37 12.99
N ALA A 229 17.58 5.33 13.91
CA ALA A 229 17.74 5.05 15.34
C ALA A 229 16.45 4.49 15.95
N GLY A 230 16.57 3.80 17.10
CA GLY A 230 15.41 3.34 17.87
C GLY A 230 14.77 2.03 17.40
N GLY A 231 15.46 1.26 16.56
CA GLY A 231 15.00 -0.07 16.13
C GLY A 231 15.09 -1.09 17.27
N GLU A 232 14.10 -1.97 17.33
CA GLU A 232 14.08 -3.12 18.23
C GLU A 232 14.59 -4.37 17.51
N LYS A 233 15.18 -5.33 18.23
CA LYS A 233 15.70 -6.55 17.61
C LYS A 233 14.58 -7.33 16.92
N ALA A 234 14.81 -7.71 15.66
CA ALA A 234 13.86 -8.44 14.82
C ALA A 234 14.60 -9.44 13.93
N GLU A 235 15.05 -10.54 14.54
CA GLU A 235 15.70 -11.63 13.80
C GLU A 235 14.70 -12.39 12.94
N ARG A 236 13.43 -12.47 13.37
CA ARG A 236 12.36 -13.10 12.61
C ARG A 236 11.08 -12.27 12.64
N VAL A 237 10.41 -12.19 11.49
CA VAL A 237 9.10 -11.55 11.33
C VAL A 237 8.13 -12.58 10.78
N PHE A 238 7.04 -12.84 11.50
CA PHE A 238 5.99 -13.78 11.12
C PHE A 238 4.75 -13.01 10.73
N VAL A 239 4.16 -13.35 9.59
CA VAL A 239 2.89 -12.77 9.14
C VAL A 239 1.91 -13.90 8.88
N ARG A 240 0.83 -13.96 9.65
CA ARG A 240 -0.23 -14.96 9.52
C ARG A 240 -1.52 -14.30 9.06
N PHE A 241 -2.02 -14.72 7.90
CA PHE A 241 -3.33 -14.31 7.39
C PHE A 241 -4.43 -15.29 7.80
N SER A 242 -4.14 -16.60 7.81
CA SER A 242 -5.10 -17.64 8.19
C SER A 242 -4.40 -18.92 8.64
N GLY A 243 -5.16 -20.01 8.84
CA GLY A 243 -4.58 -21.34 9.05
C GLY A 243 -3.95 -21.91 7.78
N GLY A 244 -4.45 -21.55 6.60
CA GLY A 244 -3.88 -21.98 5.31
C GLY A 244 -2.83 -21.02 4.74
N MET A 245 -2.71 -19.82 5.32
CA MET A 245 -1.86 -18.76 4.80
C MET A 245 -1.05 -18.09 5.90
N TYR A 246 0.22 -18.46 6.00
CA TYR A 246 1.16 -17.88 6.95
C TYR A 246 2.58 -17.93 6.40
N ASN A 247 3.38 -16.95 6.75
CA ASN A 247 4.76 -16.82 6.29
C ASN A 247 5.67 -16.31 7.42
N ARG A 248 6.97 -16.49 7.20
CA ARG A 248 8.04 -16.04 8.10
C ARG A 248 9.17 -15.46 7.28
N TRP A 249 9.84 -14.48 7.86
CA TRP A 249 11.00 -13.81 7.31
C TRP A 249 12.14 -13.95 8.31
N ASP A 250 13.24 -14.59 7.90
CA ASP A 250 14.42 -14.78 8.74
C ASP A 250 15.51 -13.80 8.27
N TYR A 251 15.99 -12.93 9.16
CA TYR A 251 17.09 -12.03 8.83
C TYR A 251 18.39 -12.81 8.65
N ASP A 252 19.01 -12.66 7.48
CA ASP A 252 20.33 -13.19 7.18
C ASP A 252 21.37 -12.05 7.20
N PRO A 253 22.24 -11.98 8.23
CA PRO A 253 23.26 -10.95 8.32
C PRO A 253 24.28 -10.98 7.18
N ALA A 254 24.46 -12.13 6.52
CA ALA A 254 25.45 -12.27 5.45
C ALA A 254 25.02 -11.54 4.17
N SER A 255 23.75 -11.69 3.77
CA SER A 255 23.16 -10.92 2.66
C SER A 255 22.59 -9.57 3.11
N GLY A 256 22.32 -9.39 4.40
CA GLY A 256 21.65 -8.22 4.94
C GLY A 256 20.16 -8.14 4.55
N ARG A 257 19.54 -9.29 4.22
CA ARG A 257 18.15 -9.41 3.76
C ARG A 257 17.34 -10.28 4.71
N TYR A 258 16.03 -10.09 4.70
CA TYR A 258 15.10 -11.04 5.27
C TYR A 258 14.74 -12.09 4.20
N LEU A 259 14.98 -13.37 4.48
CA LEU A 259 14.65 -14.49 3.59
C LEU A 259 13.25 -15.02 3.91
N ARG A 260 12.42 -15.20 2.88
CA ARG A 260 11.02 -15.59 3.04
C ARG A 260 10.87 -17.11 3.13
N PHE A 261 10.04 -17.55 4.05
CA PHE A 261 9.53 -18.90 4.19
C PHE A 261 8.00 -18.87 4.14
N ALA A 262 7.39 -19.77 3.37
CA ALA A 262 5.95 -19.89 3.24
C ALA A 262 5.42 -21.11 3.99
N ASP A 263 4.12 -21.15 4.24
CA ASP A 263 3.42 -22.33 4.73
C ASP A 263 3.67 -23.55 3.83
N ALA A 264 3.98 -24.68 4.46
CA ALA A 264 4.16 -25.98 3.80
C ALA A 264 2.97 -26.92 4.04
N GLN A 265 2.11 -26.61 5.00
CA GLN A 265 0.88 -27.33 5.32
C GLN A 265 -0.13 -26.40 5.99
N ASP A 266 -1.39 -26.83 6.09
CA ASP A 266 -2.39 -26.09 6.85
C ASP A 266 -2.15 -26.21 8.36
N ASP A 267 -2.32 -25.11 9.07
CA ASP A 267 -2.20 -25.00 10.52
C ASP A 267 -3.45 -24.31 11.09
N LEU A 268 -4.59 -25.01 10.98
CA LEU A 268 -5.93 -24.49 11.33
C LEU A 268 -6.06 -24.17 12.83
N ASN A 269 -5.38 -24.93 13.69
CA ASN A 269 -5.39 -24.73 15.15
C ASN A 269 -4.34 -23.71 15.62
N ARG A 270 -3.50 -23.20 14.71
CA ARG A 270 -2.46 -22.19 14.96
C ARG A 270 -1.42 -22.62 16.00
N ASP A 271 -1.12 -23.90 16.09
CA ASP A 271 -0.20 -24.47 17.09
C ASP A 271 1.00 -25.21 16.48
N LYS A 272 0.95 -25.58 15.19
CA LYS A 272 1.98 -26.40 14.53
C LYS A 272 2.29 -25.90 13.12
N PRO A 273 2.79 -24.65 12.98
CA PRO A 273 3.14 -24.11 11.68
C PRO A 273 4.36 -24.84 11.10
N VAL A 274 4.28 -25.21 9.83
CA VAL A 274 5.42 -25.79 9.09
C VAL A 274 5.74 -24.89 7.92
N TYR A 275 7.02 -24.54 7.82
CA TYR A 275 7.51 -23.58 6.85
C TYR A 275 8.43 -24.27 5.84
N THR A 276 8.39 -23.82 4.60
CA THR A 276 9.36 -24.17 3.55
C THR A 276 9.97 -22.91 2.96
N ALA A 277 11.23 -22.98 2.53
CA ALA A 277 11.89 -21.84 1.91
C ALA A 277 11.14 -21.41 0.64
N ALA A 278 10.82 -20.13 0.53
CA ALA A 278 10.23 -19.58 -0.67
C ALA A 278 11.35 -19.33 -1.70
N VAL A 279 11.21 -19.90 -2.89
CA VAL A 279 12.17 -19.81 -3.99
C VAL A 279 11.46 -19.22 -5.20
N ASP A 280 12.17 -18.48 -6.04
CA ASP A 280 11.65 -18.03 -7.33
C ASP A 280 11.95 -19.07 -8.42
N ARG A 281 10.90 -19.57 -9.07
CA ARG A 281 11.00 -20.60 -10.10
C ARG A 281 11.76 -20.15 -11.35
N ALA A 282 11.83 -18.84 -11.61
CA ALA A 282 12.51 -18.30 -12.79
C ALA A 282 14.04 -18.46 -12.72
N ASN A 283 14.62 -18.45 -11.51
CA ASN A 283 16.07 -18.42 -11.32
C ASN A 283 16.59 -19.33 -10.19
N GLY A 284 15.71 -20.02 -9.46
CA GLY A 284 16.07 -20.88 -8.34
C GLY A 284 16.58 -20.14 -7.10
N GLN A 285 16.48 -18.81 -7.06
CA GLN A 285 16.99 -18.01 -5.94
C GLN A 285 15.99 -17.95 -4.79
N PRO A 286 16.45 -17.92 -3.52
CA PRO A 286 15.59 -17.63 -2.39
C PRO A 286 14.89 -16.27 -2.57
N ILE A 287 13.60 -16.22 -2.27
CA ILE A 287 12.88 -14.95 -2.16
C ILE A 287 13.35 -14.26 -0.87
N GLY A 288 13.73 -13.00 -0.99
CA GLY A 288 14.14 -12.18 0.14
C GLY A 288 14.00 -10.69 -0.15
N ALA A 289 13.90 -9.89 0.90
CA ALA A 289 13.74 -8.45 0.80
C ALA A 289 14.66 -7.73 1.80
N GLU A 290 15.17 -6.57 1.40
CA GLU A 290 15.92 -5.67 2.27
C GLU A 290 15.00 -5.00 3.30
N ASN A 291 13.73 -4.81 2.93
CA ASN A 291 12.69 -4.24 3.78
C ASN A 291 11.45 -5.16 3.80
N VAL A 292 11.00 -5.54 4.99
CA VAL A 292 9.68 -6.16 5.18
C VAL A 292 8.82 -5.16 5.93
N VAL A 293 7.72 -4.74 5.32
CA VAL A 293 6.85 -3.70 5.87
C VAL A 293 5.47 -4.30 6.14
N VAL A 294 4.99 -4.17 7.36
CA VAL A 294 3.60 -4.48 7.70
C VAL A 294 2.82 -3.16 7.72
N LEU A 295 1.81 -3.05 6.86
CA LEU A 295 0.89 -1.91 6.83
C LEU A 295 -0.38 -2.28 7.57
N TRP A 296 -0.81 -1.43 8.49
CA TRP A 296 -2.09 -1.53 9.18
C TRP A 296 -3.06 -0.61 8.43
N VAL A 297 -4.05 -1.20 7.77
CA VAL A 297 -4.98 -0.50 6.89
C VAL A 297 -6.40 -0.95 7.17
N PRO A 298 -7.39 -0.05 7.13
CA PRO A 298 -8.80 -0.45 7.16
C PRO A 298 -9.16 -1.29 5.94
N TYR A 299 -9.86 -2.39 6.12
CA TYR A 299 -10.52 -3.14 5.05
C TYR A 299 -12.03 -2.94 5.15
N GLU A 300 -12.60 -2.39 4.09
CA GLU A 300 -14.04 -2.22 3.97
C GLU A 300 -14.64 -3.34 3.12
N ARG A 301 -15.74 -3.93 3.59
CA ARG A 301 -16.48 -4.93 2.83
C ARG A 301 -17.27 -4.22 1.72
N VAL A 302 -16.94 -4.53 0.47
CA VAL A 302 -17.54 -3.90 -0.72
C VAL A 302 -18.98 -4.35 -0.95
N LYS A 303 -19.30 -5.61 -0.59
CA LYS A 303 -20.63 -6.19 -0.84
C LYS A 303 -21.09 -7.01 0.36
N ALA A 304 -22.28 -6.70 0.87
CA ALA A 304 -22.90 -7.46 1.95
C ALA A 304 -23.09 -8.94 1.56
N GLY A 305 -22.72 -9.86 2.45
CA GLY A 305 -22.82 -11.31 2.21
C GLY A 305 -21.78 -11.89 1.25
N ALA A 306 -20.88 -11.08 0.70
CA ALA A 306 -19.72 -11.54 -0.03
C ALA A 306 -18.44 -11.18 0.74
N GLU A 307 -17.45 -12.05 0.65
CA GLU A 307 -16.13 -11.81 1.22
C GLU A 307 -15.30 -11.03 0.21
N VAL A 308 -15.68 -9.78 -0.09
CA VAL A 308 -14.95 -8.92 -1.03
C VAL A 308 -14.60 -7.65 -0.30
N TYR A 309 -13.30 -7.37 -0.21
CA TYR A 309 -12.78 -6.26 0.57
C TYR A 309 -12.01 -5.26 -0.28
N GLN A 310 -12.01 -4.02 0.19
CA GLN A 310 -11.17 -2.93 -0.27
C GLN A 310 -10.28 -2.49 0.89
N ALA A 311 -8.96 -2.53 0.70
CA ALA A 311 -8.01 -1.99 1.66
C ALA A 311 -7.78 -0.50 1.38
N GLU A 312 -8.02 0.34 2.37
CA GLU A 312 -7.93 1.79 2.26
C GLU A 312 -6.48 2.26 2.35
N LEU A 313 -5.92 2.60 1.19
CA LEU A 313 -4.53 3.05 1.04
C LEU A 313 -4.40 4.54 0.78
N LEU A 314 -5.44 5.35 0.98
CA LEU A 314 -5.39 6.81 0.91
C LEU A 314 -5.47 7.39 2.32
N GLY A 315 -4.58 8.32 2.65
CA GLY A 315 -4.46 8.90 3.99
C GLY A 315 -3.20 8.43 4.71
N SER A 316 -3.34 8.04 5.98
CA SER A 316 -2.20 7.61 6.80
C SER A 316 -2.61 6.60 7.85
N GLY A 317 -1.70 5.73 8.25
CA GLY A 317 -1.94 4.73 9.29
C GLY A 317 -0.65 4.17 9.87
N PRO A 318 -0.73 3.34 10.92
CA PRO A 318 0.45 2.71 11.50
C PRO A 318 1.14 1.78 10.50
N ALA A 319 2.44 1.58 10.64
CA ALA A 319 3.20 0.57 9.92
C ALA A 319 4.39 0.09 10.76
N ASP A 320 4.88 -1.11 10.46
CA ASP A 320 6.12 -1.65 11.03
C ASP A 320 7.11 -1.92 9.90
N LEU A 321 8.31 -1.36 10.00
CA LEU A 321 9.40 -1.56 9.06
C LEU A 321 10.46 -2.47 9.68
N ALA A 322 10.65 -3.66 9.11
CA ALA A 322 11.77 -4.53 9.43
C ALA A 322 12.88 -4.38 8.39
N ARG A 323 14.08 -3.98 8.84
CA ARG A 323 15.31 -3.89 8.05
C ARG A 323 16.53 -4.08 8.95
N ASP A 324 17.62 -4.60 8.40
CA ASP A 324 18.90 -4.74 9.13
C ASP A 324 18.78 -5.49 10.47
N GLY A 325 17.92 -6.51 10.55
CA GLY A 325 17.68 -7.29 11.77
C GLY A 325 16.95 -6.53 12.87
N GLN A 326 16.32 -5.41 12.54
CA GLN A 326 15.61 -4.52 13.46
C GLN A 326 14.21 -4.20 12.95
N LEU A 327 13.29 -3.92 13.86
CA LEU A 327 11.93 -3.47 13.59
C LEU A 327 11.72 -2.06 14.13
N PHE A 328 11.14 -1.20 13.29
CA PHE A 328 10.85 0.20 13.57
C PHE A 328 9.35 0.41 13.46
N ARG A 329 8.72 0.95 14.51
CA ARG A 329 7.35 1.44 14.45
C ARG A 329 7.34 2.78 13.72
N VAL A 330 6.58 2.86 12.65
CA VAL A 330 6.49 4.01 11.75
C VAL A 330 5.02 4.24 11.37
N ARG A 331 4.77 5.21 10.50
CA ARG A 331 3.47 5.42 9.87
C ARG A 331 3.62 5.34 8.36
N TRP A 332 2.62 4.80 7.67
CA TRP A 332 2.49 5.01 6.24
C TRP A 332 1.68 6.28 5.98
N GLN A 333 2.00 6.97 4.89
CA GLN A 333 1.32 8.18 4.45
C GLN A 333 1.23 8.22 2.93
N ARG A 334 0.05 8.62 2.43
CA ARG A 334 -0.25 8.91 1.03
C ARG A 334 -1.32 9.99 0.99
N ASP A 335 -0.93 11.20 0.62
CA ASP A 335 -1.79 12.39 0.70
C ASP A 335 -2.73 12.52 -0.49
N ALA A 336 -2.30 12.11 -1.68
CA ALA A 336 -3.09 12.09 -2.90
C ALA A 336 -3.10 10.70 -3.57
N ALA A 337 -4.11 10.44 -4.42
CA ALA A 337 -4.22 9.16 -5.13
C ALA A 337 -2.95 8.82 -5.94
N GLU A 338 -2.31 9.82 -6.54
CA GLU A 338 -1.12 9.62 -7.37
C GLU A 338 0.20 9.68 -6.59
N ASP A 339 0.17 9.92 -5.27
CA ASP A 339 1.38 9.86 -4.45
C ASP A 339 1.81 8.41 -4.23
N VAL A 340 3.13 8.16 -4.26
CA VAL A 340 3.67 6.90 -3.76
C VAL A 340 3.50 6.80 -2.25
N LEU A 341 3.35 5.58 -1.72
CA LEU A 341 3.32 5.34 -0.27
C LEU A 341 4.67 5.69 0.36
N ARG A 342 4.64 6.52 1.41
CA ARG A 342 5.83 6.94 2.16
C ARG A 342 5.77 6.38 3.57
N LEU A 343 6.94 6.09 4.15
CA LEU A 343 7.07 5.80 5.57
C LEU A 343 7.56 7.06 6.29
N VAL A 344 6.88 7.42 7.37
CA VAL A 344 7.17 8.62 8.17
C VAL A 344 7.17 8.28 9.66
N ASP A 345 7.80 9.11 10.47
CA ASP A 345 7.71 9.04 11.93
C ASP A 345 6.44 9.75 12.45
N GLU A 346 6.23 9.73 13.76
CA GLU A 346 5.09 10.39 14.42
C GLU A 346 5.04 11.92 14.20
N SER A 347 6.16 12.54 13.80
CA SER A 347 6.23 13.97 13.46
C SER A 347 6.05 14.25 11.96
N GLY A 348 5.81 13.21 11.15
CA GLY A 348 5.67 13.29 9.70
C GLY A 348 7.01 13.38 8.95
N GLN A 349 8.15 13.14 9.61
CA GLN A 349 9.44 13.14 8.93
C GLN A 349 9.67 11.80 8.21
N PRO A 350 10.24 11.81 6.98
CA PRO A 350 10.50 10.58 6.23
C PRO A 350 11.42 9.60 6.99
N VAL A 351 11.02 8.33 7.05
CA VAL A 351 11.82 7.24 7.62
C VAL A 351 12.44 6.43 6.47
N PRO A 352 13.79 6.35 6.37
CA PRO A 352 14.43 5.70 5.24
C PRO A 352 14.38 4.17 5.30
N MET A 353 13.95 3.59 4.19
CA MET A 353 14.13 2.16 3.90
C MET A 353 15.59 1.87 3.53
N LYS A 354 15.99 0.59 3.57
CA LYS A 354 17.26 0.13 3.04
C LYS A 354 17.18 0.10 1.51
N PRO A 355 18.21 0.54 0.77
CA PRO A 355 18.23 0.36 -0.68
C PRO A 355 18.06 -1.13 -1.05
N GLY A 356 17.04 -1.46 -1.84
CA GLY A 356 16.67 -2.84 -2.16
C GLY A 356 15.18 -3.05 -2.39
N GLN A 357 14.77 -4.32 -2.46
CA GLN A 357 13.38 -4.75 -2.57
C GLN A 357 12.63 -4.47 -1.26
N THR A 358 11.37 -4.06 -1.40
CA THR A 358 10.44 -3.93 -0.27
C THR A 358 9.24 -4.85 -0.42
N TRP A 359 8.97 -5.64 0.61
CA TRP A 359 7.80 -6.51 0.69
C TRP A 359 6.79 -5.94 1.68
N PHE A 360 5.63 -5.49 1.19
CA PHE A 360 4.53 -5.00 1.99
C PHE A 360 3.54 -6.14 2.30
N SER A 361 3.19 -6.31 3.56
CA SER A 361 2.09 -7.16 4.02
C SER A 361 1.00 -6.27 4.61
N LEU A 362 -0.22 -6.33 4.06
CA LEU A 362 -1.31 -5.46 4.47
C LEU A 362 -2.23 -6.21 5.42
N LEU A 363 -2.34 -5.73 6.65
CA LEU A 363 -3.19 -6.28 7.68
C LEU A 363 -4.29 -5.29 8.08
N GLU A 364 -5.40 -5.81 8.57
CA GLU A 364 -6.48 -5.00 9.12
C GLU A 364 -6.01 -4.21 10.35
N ASP A 365 -6.56 -3.02 10.59
CA ASP A 365 -6.22 -2.19 11.76
C ASP A 365 -6.42 -2.91 13.11
N ASP A 366 -7.44 -3.76 13.21
CA ASP A 366 -7.73 -4.57 14.42
C ASP A 366 -6.90 -5.88 14.50
N SER A 367 -5.93 -6.05 13.59
CA SER A 367 -5.01 -7.18 13.64
C SER A 367 -4.14 -7.15 14.90
N ALA A 368 -3.45 -8.25 15.20
CA ALA A 368 -2.63 -8.36 16.40
C ALA A 368 -1.14 -8.42 16.07
N VAL A 369 -0.32 -7.71 16.85
CA VAL A 369 1.13 -7.87 16.91
C VAL A 369 1.57 -8.28 18.31
N ARG A 370 2.52 -9.20 18.39
CA ARG A 370 3.19 -9.60 19.63
C ARG A 370 4.68 -9.83 19.38
N GLN A 371 5.49 -9.56 20.39
CA GLN A 371 6.94 -9.77 20.34
C GLN A 371 7.34 -10.90 21.30
N GLU A 372 8.19 -11.81 20.83
CA GLU A 372 8.77 -12.91 21.61
C GLU A 372 10.30 -12.88 21.49
N GLY A 373 10.95 -12.15 22.38
CA GLY A 373 12.39 -11.92 22.27
C GLY A 373 12.73 -11.14 21.01
N ALA A 374 13.39 -11.77 20.05
CA ALA A 374 13.75 -11.17 18.76
C ALA A 374 12.74 -11.47 17.63
N ASP A 375 11.65 -12.16 17.95
CA ASP A 375 10.63 -12.53 16.98
C ASP A 375 9.44 -11.58 17.07
N TRP A 376 8.92 -11.18 15.92
CA TRP A 376 7.71 -10.37 15.80
C TRP A 376 6.63 -11.16 15.08
N VAL A 377 5.46 -11.30 15.71
CA VAL A 377 4.37 -12.11 15.18
C VAL A 377 3.16 -11.24 14.92
N PHE A 378 2.86 -11.06 13.63
CA PHE A 378 1.71 -10.33 13.12
C PHE A 378 0.63 -11.32 12.70
N THR A 379 -0.59 -11.13 13.19
CA THR A 379 -1.73 -12.01 12.93
C THR A 379 -2.91 -11.18 12.44
N PHE A 380 -3.28 -11.39 11.19
CA PHE A 380 -4.47 -10.84 10.57
C PHE A 380 -5.71 -11.23 11.37
N GLN A 381 -6.55 -10.25 11.66
CA GLN A 381 -7.91 -10.47 12.17
C GLN A 381 -8.89 -10.16 11.05
N PRO A 382 -9.79 -11.10 10.70
CA PRO A 382 -10.77 -10.84 9.65
C PRO A 382 -11.68 -9.67 10.02
N VAL A 383 -12.02 -8.87 9.01
CA VAL A 383 -13.02 -7.80 9.09
C VAL A 383 -14.36 -8.40 9.53
N PRO A 384 -15.05 -7.79 10.51
CA PRO A 384 -16.36 -8.23 10.99
C PRO A 384 -17.44 -8.48 9.93
#